data_AF-A0A7V3JL99-F1
#
_entry.id   AF-A0A7V3JL99-F1
#
_cell.length_a   1.000
_cell.length_b   1.000
_cell.length_c   1.000
_cell.angle_alpha   90.00
_cell.angle_beta   90.00
_cell.angle_gamma   90.00
#
_symmetry.space_group_name_H-M   'P 1'
#
loop_
_entity.id
_entity.type
_entity.pdbx_description
1 polymer ?
#
loop_
_entity_poly.entity_id
_entity_poly.type
_entity_poly.pdbx_seq_one_letter_code
_entity_poly.pdbx_strand_id
1 'polypeptide(L)'
;MSAQRIAQQKPSPVERPLVWLTELVLRYPLATLILGLVLAAIAMGASHRWMGFRTNRLDLLNPKSEFNRRWIEYVREFGDQEDVVVVVEGADRRQVVPVRDALAEQIAQNPQLFHSVLWRIDPSRLRAKGLYYLSGGELERVEEFLELAERVVPAGWHWLNLGLLGRALCQERAEAKDAGSAVAAEEQLVRFAQSLQTALD
;
A
#
# COMPACT_ATOMS: atom_id res chain seq x y z
N MET A 1 75.98 22.52 -33.78
CA MET A 1 76.30 21.08 -33.64
C MET A 1 76.04 20.70 -32.19
N SER A 2 74.84 20.21 -31.92
CA SER A 2 74.30 20.09 -30.56
C SER A 2 74.38 18.64 -30.10
N ALA A 3 75.34 18.37 -29.21
CA ALA A 3 75.48 17.09 -28.53
C ALA A 3 74.33 16.91 -27.54
N GLN A 4 73.33 16.10 -27.90
CA GLN A 4 72.24 15.71 -27.03
C GLN A 4 72.76 14.65 -26.05
N ARG A 5 73.21 15.07 -24.86
CA ARG A 5 73.45 14.17 -23.73
C ARG A 5 72.11 13.56 -23.31
N ILE A 6 71.90 12.28 -23.62
CA ILE A 6 70.87 11.47 -23.00
C ILE A 6 71.25 11.34 -21.52
N ALA A 7 70.47 11.96 -20.64
CA ALA A 7 70.64 11.86 -19.21
C ALA A 7 70.58 10.38 -18.80
N GLN A 8 71.66 9.88 -18.19
CA GLN A 8 71.71 8.53 -17.65
C GLN A 8 70.66 8.40 -16.54
N GLN A 9 69.55 7.72 -16.84
CA GLN A 9 68.56 7.33 -15.85
C GLN A 9 69.21 6.30 -14.92
N LYS A 10 69.25 6.62 -13.62
CA LYS A 10 69.71 5.69 -12.58
C LYS A 10 68.78 4.48 -12.58
N PRO A 11 69.31 3.25 -12.51
CA PRO A 11 68.47 2.06 -12.50
C PRO A 11 67.60 2.08 -11.26
N SER A 12 66.30 2.25 -11.46
CA SER A 12 65.31 2.11 -10.41
C SER A 12 65.32 0.65 -9.93
N PRO A 13 65.24 0.37 -8.62
CA PRO A 13 65.24 -1.01 -8.09
C PRO A 13 64.06 -1.85 -8.63
N VAL A 14 63.06 -1.20 -9.24
CA VAL A 14 61.88 -1.82 -9.85
C VAL A 14 62.16 -2.28 -11.30
N GLU A 15 63.19 -1.75 -11.97
CA GLU A 15 63.46 -2.11 -13.38
C GLU A 15 63.93 -3.56 -13.53
N ARG A 16 64.81 -4.01 -12.65
CA ARG A 16 65.38 -5.37 -12.69
C ARG A 16 64.31 -6.47 -12.60
N PRO A 17 63.35 -6.45 -11.66
CA PRO A 17 62.29 -7.45 -11.63
C PRO A 17 61.35 -7.38 -12.83
N LEU A 18 61.06 -6.20 -13.38
CA LEU A 18 60.23 -6.08 -14.59
C LEU A 18 60.95 -6.63 -15.84
N VAL A 19 62.24 -6.34 -16.01
CA VAL A 19 63.04 -6.87 -17.11
C VAL A 19 63.11 -8.39 -17.02
N TRP A 20 63.39 -8.92 -15.82
CA TRP A 20 63.41 -10.36 -15.58
C TRP A 20 62.06 -11.04 -15.88
N LEU A 21 60.94 -10.42 -15.45
CA LEU A 21 59.60 -10.91 -15.75
C LEU A 21 59.32 -10.92 -17.26
N THR A 22 59.75 -9.86 -17.97
CA THR A 22 59.56 -9.73 -19.42
C THR A 22 60.39 -10.76 -20.18
N GLU A 23 61.64 -10.97 -19.78
CA GLU A 23 62.49 -12.02 -20.34
C GLU A 23 61.91 -13.42 -20.08
N LEU A 24 61.32 -13.66 -18.91
CA LEU A 24 60.67 -14.93 -18.58
C LEU A 24 59.46 -15.20 -19.48
N VAL A 25 58.64 -14.17 -19.73
CA VAL A 25 57.46 -14.24 -20.62
C VAL A 25 57.89 -14.47 -22.07
N LEU A 26 58.92 -13.77 -22.54
CA LEU A 26 59.44 -13.94 -23.90
C LEU A 26 60.13 -15.29 -24.11
N ARG A 27 60.72 -15.88 -23.06
CA ARG A 27 61.41 -17.17 -23.14
C ARG A 27 60.44 -18.36 -23.16
N TYR A 28 59.24 -18.22 -22.62
CA TYR A 28 58.23 -19.30 -22.57
C TYR A 28 56.82 -18.82 -23.01
N PRO A 29 56.64 -18.34 -24.25
CA PRO A 29 55.40 -17.70 -24.69
C PRO A 29 54.19 -18.64 -24.62
N LEU A 30 54.36 -19.92 -24.96
CA LEU A 30 53.27 -20.90 -24.93
C LEU A 30 52.83 -21.21 -23.49
N ALA A 31 53.78 -21.31 -22.56
CA ALA A 31 53.47 -21.54 -21.15
C ALA A 31 52.73 -20.33 -20.53
N THR A 32 53.14 -19.10 -20.89
CA THR A 32 52.42 -17.88 -20.47
C THR A 32 51.00 -17.85 -21.01
N LEU A 33 50.79 -18.25 -22.27
CA LEU A 33 49.46 -18.26 -22.89
C LEU A 33 48.55 -19.32 -22.25
N ILE A 34 49.06 -20.52 -21.98
CA ILE A 34 48.32 -21.57 -21.26
C ILE A 34 47.99 -21.11 -19.85
N LEU A 35 48.94 -20.53 -19.13
CA LEU A 35 48.72 -20.02 -17.78
C LEU A 35 47.64 -18.92 -17.76
N GLY A 36 47.69 -17.99 -18.72
CA GLY A 36 46.67 -16.97 -18.89
C GLY A 36 45.29 -17.55 -19.18
N LEU A 37 45.21 -18.57 -20.05
CA LEU A 37 43.96 -19.25 -20.38
C LEU A 37 43.38 -19.99 -19.17
N VAL A 38 44.23 -20.68 -18.40
CA VAL A 38 43.82 -21.36 -17.16
C VAL A 38 43.31 -20.36 -16.13
N LEU A 39 44.03 -19.25 -15.91
CA LEU A 39 43.59 -18.19 -15.01
C LEU A 39 42.26 -17.57 -15.45
N ALA A 40 42.08 -17.34 -16.75
CA ALA A 40 40.82 -16.82 -17.31
C ALA A 40 39.67 -17.81 -17.08
N ALA A 41 39.89 -19.10 -17.30
CA ALA A 41 38.89 -20.14 -17.06
C ALA A 41 38.52 -20.24 -15.56
N ILE A 42 39.51 -20.16 -14.67
CA ILE A 42 39.29 -20.13 -13.21
C ILE A 42 38.50 -18.88 -12.83
N ALA A 43 38.87 -17.70 -13.34
CA ALA A 43 38.16 -16.45 -13.08
C ALA A 43 36.72 -16.53 -13.56
N MET A 44 36.46 -17.08 -14.75
CA MET A 44 35.12 -17.26 -15.29
C MET A 44 34.28 -18.23 -14.45
N GLY A 45 34.86 -19.36 -14.02
CA GLY A 45 34.21 -20.31 -13.11
C GLY A 45 33.90 -19.70 -11.75
N ALA A 46 34.84 -18.93 -11.19
CA ALA A 46 34.64 -18.21 -9.94
C ALA A 46 33.56 -17.13 -10.07
N SER A 47 33.57 -16.34 -11.14
CA SER A 47 32.53 -15.36 -11.45
C SER A 47 31.17 -16.01 -11.60
N HIS A 48 31.04 -17.12 -12.33
CA HIS A 48 29.77 -17.83 -12.45
C HIS A 48 29.25 -18.34 -11.10
N ARG A 49 30.15 -18.75 -10.19
CA ARG A 49 29.77 -19.25 -8.86
C ARG A 49 29.40 -18.13 -7.88
N TRP A 50 30.04 -16.96 -7.99
CA TRP A 50 29.97 -15.90 -6.97
C TRP A 50 29.25 -14.63 -7.43
N MET A 51 28.91 -14.50 -8.71
CA MET A 51 28.16 -13.35 -9.20
C MET A 51 26.70 -13.47 -8.75
N GLY A 52 26.36 -12.71 -7.71
CA GLY A 52 24.99 -12.51 -7.25
C GLY A 52 24.57 -11.06 -7.45
N PHE A 53 23.32 -10.84 -7.86
CA PHE A 53 22.73 -9.51 -7.85
C PHE A 53 22.31 -9.15 -6.42
N ARG A 54 22.82 -8.03 -5.90
CA ARG A 54 22.36 -7.43 -4.64
C ARG A 54 21.29 -6.40 -4.97
N THR A 55 20.03 -6.71 -4.68
CA THR A 55 18.89 -5.79 -4.86
C THR A 55 18.57 -4.99 -3.60
N ASN A 56 19.18 -5.35 -2.46
CA ASN A 56 18.95 -4.66 -1.21
C ASN A 56 19.69 -3.30 -1.19
N ARG A 57 18.94 -2.22 -1.06
CA ARG A 57 19.48 -0.84 -1.01
C ARG A 57 20.38 -0.62 0.21
N LEU A 58 20.19 -1.39 1.27
CA LEU A 58 20.97 -1.29 2.51
C LEU A 58 22.43 -1.72 2.31
N ASP A 59 22.72 -2.55 1.31
CA ASP A 59 24.09 -2.98 0.99
C ASP A 59 24.94 -1.84 0.40
N LEU A 60 24.32 -0.75 -0.05
CA LEU A 60 25.02 0.45 -0.51
C LEU A 60 25.43 1.37 0.64
N LEU A 61 24.95 1.13 1.86
CA LEU A 61 25.22 1.95 3.03
C LEU A 61 26.46 1.45 3.76
N ASN A 62 27.19 2.38 4.39
CA ASN A 62 28.34 2.01 5.21
C ASN A 62 27.87 1.16 6.41
N PRO A 63 28.37 -0.09 6.56
CA PRO A 63 27.95 -0.99 7.64
C PRO A 63 28.30 -0.47 9.04
N LYS A 64 29.24 0.50 9.15
CA LYS A 64 29.62 1.12 10.43
C LYS A 64 28.80 2.36 10.80
N SER A 65 27.81 2.74 9.99
CA SER A 65 26.92 3.85 10.32
C SER A 65 25.99 3.46 11.48
N GLU A 66 25.91 4.29 12.51
CA GLU A 66 24.97 4.11 13.63
C GLU A 66 23.52 3.99 13.17
N PHE A 67 23.15 4.69 12.09
CA PHE A 67 21.81 4.60 11.49
C PHE A 67 21.52 3.23 10.90
N ASN A 68 22.51 2.61 10.23
CA ASN A 68 22.34 1.29 9.63
C ASN A 68 22.19 0.22 10.73
N ARG A 69 22.95 0.34 11.84
CA ARG A 69 22.82 -0.58 12.97
C ARG A 69 21.42 -0.54 13.58
N ARG A 70 20.88 0.66 13.84
CA ARG A 70 19.53 0.83 14.39
C ARG A 70 18.44 0.32 13.43
N TRP A 71 18.61 0.54 12.13
CA TRP A 71 17.70 0.01 11.13
C TRP A 71 17.71 -1.52 11.10
N ILE A 72 18.89 -2.15 11.12
CA ILE A 72 19.03 -3.61 11.19
C ILE A 72 18.42 -4.16 12.49
N GLU A 73 18.62 -3.51 13.64
CA GLU A 73 18.00 -3.88 14.91
C GLU A 73 16.46 -3.79 14.83
N TYR A 74 15.92 -2.72 14.23
CA TYR A 74 14.48 -2.58 14.01
C TYR A 74 13.91 -3.68 13.12
N VAL A 75 14.53 -3.95 11.97
CA VAL A 75 14.11 -5.02 11.04
C VAL A 75 14.19 -6.40 11.72
N ARG A 76 15.18 -6.61 12.59
CA ARG A 76 15.31 -7.87 13.34
C ARG A 76 14.18 -8.05 14.36
N GLU A 77 13.75 -6.98 15.02
CA GLU A 77 12.74 -7.02 16.08
C GLU A 77 11.31 -7.08 15.51
N PHE A 78 11.03 -6.28 14.47
CA PHE A 78 9.67 -6.12 13.92
C PHE A 78 9.45 -6.89 12.61
N GLY A 79 10.50 -7.50 12.06
CA GLY A 79 10.48 -8.20 10.77
C GLY A 79 10.77 -7.27 9.59
N ASP A 80 11.28 -7.85 8.51
CA ASP A 80 11.44 -7.17 7.23
C ASP A 80 10.08 -7.13 6.52
N GLN A 81 9.37 -6.02 6.67
CA GLN A 81 8.07 -5.81 6.04
C GLN A 81 8.29 -5.40 4.58
N GLU A 82 8.81 -6.32 3.75
CA GLU A 82 8.74 -6.17 2.29
C GLU A 82 7.30 -6.44 1.83
N ASP A 83 6.39 -5.53 2.19
CA ASP A 83 4.97 -5.66 1.90
C ASP A 83 4.68 -5.29 0.44
N VAL A 84 3.91 -6.15 -0.23
CA VAL A 84 3.37 -5.86 -1.56
C VAL A 84 1.97 -5.27 -1.39
N VAL A 85 1.81 -4.02 -1.80
CA VAL A 85 0.50 -3.34 -1.82
C VAL A 85 -0.17 -3.56 -3.16
N VAL A 86 -1.31 -4.23 -3.16
CA VAL A 86 -2.14 -4.42 -4.37
C VAL A 86 -3.32 -3.46 -4.33
N VAL A 87 -3.43 -2.61 -5.35
CA VAL A 87 -4.52 -1.64 -5.49
C VAL A 87 -5.47 -2.13 -6.58
N VAL A 88 -6.76 -2.20 -6.26
CA VAL A 88 -7.82 -2.56 -7.21
C VAL A 88 -8.60 -1.29 -7.56
N GLU A 89 -8.57 -0.92 -8.84
CA GLU A 89 -9.30 0.23 -9.38
C GLU A 89 -10.57 -0.23 -10.12
N GLY A 90 -11.66 0.51 -9.96
CA GLY A 90 -12.92 0.25 -10.65
C GLY A 90 -13.89 1.42 -10.55
N ALA A 91 -14.88 1.46 -11.44
CA ALA A 91 -15.79 2.59 -11.58
C ALA A 91 -16.75 2.80 -10.38
N ASP A 92 -17.07 1.73 -9.64
CA ASP A 92 -17.95 1.76 -8.47
C ASP A 92 -17.43 0.82 -7.39
N ARG A 93 -17.57 1.24 -6.12
CA ARG A 93 -17.29 0.44 -4.92
C ARG A 93 -17.99 -0.92 -4.95
N ARG A 94 -19.19 -1.01 -5.53
CA ARG A 94 -19.92 -2.29 -5.65
C ARG A 94 -19.19 -3.32 -6.53
N GLN A 95 -18.35 -2.87 -7.46
CA GLN A 95 -17.55 -3.74 -8.33
C GLN A 95 -16.17 -4.04 -7.71
N VAL A 96 -15.57 -3.07 -7.02
CA VAL A 96 -14.23 -3.22 -6.43
C VAL A 96 -14.22 -4.15 -5.21
N VAL A 97 -15.26 -4.07 -4.35
CA VAL A 97 -15.30 -4.85 -3.11
C VAL A 97 -15.29 -6.37 -3.36
N PRO A 98 -16.14 -6.93 -4.25
CA PRO A 98 -16.09 -8.36 -4.55
C PRO A 98 -14.76 -8.82 -5.12
N VAL A 99 -14.13 -8.01 -6.00
CA VAL A 99 -12.85 -8.36 -6.63
C VAL A 99 -11.73 -8.37 -5.60
N ARG A 100 -11.66 -7.36 -4.74
CA ARG A 100 -10.68 -7.31 -3.63
C ARG A 100 -10.84 -8.52 -2.71
N ASP A 101 -12.07 -8.86 -2.35
CA ASP A 101 -12.36 -9.95 -1.42
C ASP A 101 -11.98 -11.32 -2.04
N ALA A 102 -12.31 -11.53 -3.31
CA ALA A 102 -11.92 -12.73 -4.06
C ALA A 102 -10.40 -12.85 -4.22
N LEU A 103 -9.71 -11.74 -4.53
CA LEU A 103 -8.24 -11.72 -4.62
C LEU A 103 -7.59 -12.08 -3.29
N ALA A 104 -8.08 -11.50 -2.20
CA ALA A 104 -7.57 -11.78 -0.87
C ALA A 104 -7.75 -13.26 -0.49
N GLU A 105 -8.89 -13.85 -0.82
CA GLU A 105 -9.16 -15.28 -0.58
C GLU A 105 -8.19 -16.17 -1.37
N GLN A 106 -7.94 -15.86 -2.65
CA GLN A 106 -6.98 -16.60 -3.47
C GLN A 106 -5.54 -16.52 -2.94
N ILE A 107 -5.13 -15.36 -2.45
CA ILE A 107 -3.79 -15.18 -1.85
C ILE A 107 -3.71 -15.95 -0.52
N ALA A 108 -4.77 -15.89 0.30
CA ALA A 108 -4.82 -16.60 1.58
C ALA A 108 -4.77 -18.13 1.44
N GLN A 109 -5.18 -18.68 0.30
CA GLN A 109 -5.07 -20.12 0.00
C GLN A 109 -3.62 -20.60 -0.17
N ASN A 110 -2.66 -19.68 -0.31
CA ASN A 110 -1.24 -20.00 -0.51
C ASN A 110 -0.38 -19.53 0.69
N PRO A 111 -0.60 -20.06 1.91
CA PRO A 111 0.11 -19.60 3.11
C PRO A 111 1.61 -19.92 3.10
N GLN A 112 2.06 -20.79 2.19
CA GLN A 112 3.48 -21.08 1.99
C GLN A 112 4.22 -19.93 1.28
N LEU A 113 3.49 -19.11 0.51
CA LEU A 113 4.04 -17.98 -0.24
C LEU A 113 3.78 -16.64 0.46
N PHE A 114 2.67 -16.50 1.18
CA PHE A 114 2.26 -15.25 1.82
C PHE A 114 1.98 -15.46 3.31
N HIS A 115 2.78 -14.81 4.16
CA HIS A 115 2.71 -15.01 5.61
C HIS A 115 1.57 -14.23 6.28
N SER A 116 1.27 -13.02 5.80
CA SER A 116 0.28 -12.12 6.37
C SER A 116 -0.49 -11.38 5.28
N VAL A 117 -1.77 -11.73 5.09
CA VAL A 117 -2.65 -11.08 4.12
C VAL A 117 -3.61 -10.14 4.86
N LEU A 118 -3.36 -8.83 4.76
CA LEU A 118 -4.24 -7.79 5.33
C LEU A 118 -5.08 -7.14 4.23
N TRP A 119 -6.36 -7.51 4.13
CA TRP A 119 -7.27 -6.98 3.11
C TRP A 119 -8.50 -6.26 3.68
N ARG A 120 -8.84 -6.54 4.94
CA ARG A 120 -9.96 -5.91 5.65
C ARG A 120 -9.60 -5.68 7.12
N ILE A 121 -9.80 -4.44 7.56
CA ILE A 121 -9.80 -4.08 8.97
C ILE A 121 -11.25 -4.21 9.44
N ASP A 122 -11.50 -5.06 10.44
CA ASP A 122 -12.80 -5.14 11.09
C ASP A 122 -12.83 -4.16 12.28
N PRO A 123 -13.50 -2.99 12.15
CA PRO A 123 -13.57 -2.02 13.23
C PRO A 123 -14.56 -2.44 14.32
N SER A 124 -15.18 -3.61 14.26
CA SER A 124 -16.23 -4.02 15.22
C SER A 124 -15.80 -3.89 16.68
N ARG A 125 -14.55 -4.23 17.01
CA ARG A 125 -13.99 -4.06 18.36
C ARG A 125 -13.67 -2.60 18.71
N LEU A 126 -13.37 -1.78 17.70
CA LEU A 126 -13.05 -0.36 17.86
C LEU A 126 -14.32 0.50 17.99
N ARG A 127 -15.44 0.07 17.39
CA ARG A 127 -16.74 0.77 17.44
C ARG A 127 -17.22 1.03 18.86
N ALA A 128 -17.07 0.06 19.75
CA ALA A 128 -17.44 0.22 21.17
C ALA A 128 -16.64 1.32 21.88
N LYS A 129 -15.45 1.65 21.37
CA LYS A 129 -14.59 2.71 21.88
C LYS A 129 -14.46 3.89 20.91
N GLY A 130 -15.35 3.99 19.91
CA GLY A 130 -15.24 5.00 18.84
C GLY A 130 -15.26 6.43 19.38
N LEU A 131 -16.03 6.68 20.45
CA LEU A 131 -16.13 7.99 21.09
C LEU A 131 -14.81 8.47 21.72
N TYR A 132 -13.89 7.56 22.08
CA TYR A 132 -12.56 7.93 22.62
C TYR A 132 -11.61 8.50 21.57
N TYR A 133 -11.94 8.35 20.28
CA TYR A 133 -11.13 8.85 19.17
C TYR A 133 -11.61 10.20 18.64
N LEU A 134 -12.75 10.70 19.14
CA LEU A 134 -13.29 12.01 18.78
C LEU A 134 -12.66 13.09 19.67
N SER A 135 -12.44 14.27 19.10
CA SER A 135 -12.03 15.46 19.83
C SER A 135 -13.18 16.05 20.65
N GLY A 136 -12.89 16.89 21.66
CA GLY A 136 -13.93 17.49 22.51
C GLY A 136 -15.02 18.23 21.72
N GLY A 137 -14.65 19.04 20.73
CA GLY A 137 -15.61 19.75 19.88
C GLY A 137 -16.35 18.86 18.86
N GLU A 138 -15.93 17.61 18.67
CA GLU A 138 -16.73 16.62 17.92
C GLU A 138 -17.71 15.90 18.84
N LEU A 139 -17.35 15.68 20.11
CA LEU A 139 -18.30 15.17 21.11
C LEU A 139 -19.45 16.16 21.32
N GLU A 140 -19.16 17.44 21.46
CA GLU A 140 -20.18 18.50 21.59
C GLU A 140 -21.14 18.50 20.39
N ARG A 141 -20.63 18.35 19.17
CA ARG A 141 -21.47 18.24 17.96
C ARG A 141 -22.33 16.97 17.94
N VAL A 142 -21.81 15.86 18.44
CA VAL A 142 -22.59 14.62 18.58
C VAL A 142 -23.67 14.80 19.64
N GLU A 143 -23.38 15.49 20.74
CA GLU A 143 -24.34 15.82 21.80
C GLU A 143 -25.44 16.77 21.28
N GLU A 144 -25.09 17.86 20.61
CA GLU A 144 -26.04 18.75 19.95
C GLU A 144 -26.92 18.01 18.93
N PHE A 145 -26.33 17.11 18.14
CA PHE A 145 -27.09 16.26 17.21
C PHE A 145 -28.05 15.33 17.94
N LEU A 146 -27.62 14.73 19.04
CA LEU A 146 -28.46 13.85 19.86
C LEU A 146 -29.60 14.62 20.51
N GLU A 147 -29.37 15.83 21.03
CA GLU A 147 -30.42 16.69 21.58
C GLU A 147 -31.46 17.09 20.53
N LEU A 148 -30.99 17.43 19.32
CA LEU A 148 -31.88 17.73 18.19
C LEU A 148 -32.67 16.50 17.76
N ALA A 149 -32.03 15.34 17.67
CA ALA A 149 -32.68 14.09 17.33
C ALA A 149 -33.69 13.67 18.41
N GLU A 150 -33.34 13.78 19.69
CA GLU A 150 -34.21 13.46 20.82
C GLU A 150 -35.44 14.36 20.87
N ARG A 151 -35.39 15.59 20.36
CA ARG A 151 -36.56 16.48 20.22
C ARG A 151 -37.49 16.08 19.07
N VAL A 152 -36.98 15.43 18.04
CA VAL A 152 -37.74 14.96 16.87
C VAL A 152 -38.31 13.56 17.11
N VAL A 153 -37.58 12.72 17.83
CA VAL A 153 -37.92 11.34 18.17
C VAL A 153 -39.06 11.12 19.19
N PRO A 154 -39.52 12.05 20.06
CA PRO A 154 -40.59 11.76 21.03
C PRO A 154 -41.93 11.53 20.33
N ALA A 155 -42.08 12.00 19.08
CA ALA A 155 -43.27 11.73 18.28
C ALA A 155 -43.38 10.24 17.91
N GLY A 156 -42.28 9.48 17.94
CA GLY A 156 -42.25 8.07 17.57
C GLY A 156 -41.76 7.88 16.14
N TRP A 157 -40.73 7.06 15.98
CA TRP A 157 -40.15 6.61 14.70
C TRP A 157 -41.19 6.09 13.68
N HIS A 158 -42.37 5.72 14.16
CA HIS A 158 -43.49 5.27 13.37
C HIS A 158 -44.09 6.36 12.46
N TRP A 159 -44.07 7.64 12.86
CA TRP A 159 -44.56 8.75 12.03
C TRP A 159 -43.52 9.23 11.01
N LEU A 160 -42.23 9.00 11.28
CA LEU A 160 -41.16 9.24 10.31
C LEU A 160 -41.05 8.12 9.27
N ASN A 161 -41.75 6.99 9.48
CA ASN A 161 -41.91 5.99 8.44
C ASN A 161 -42.90 6.55 7.39
N LEU A 162 -42.34 7.06 6.30
CA LEU A 162 -43.08 7.58 5.14
C LEU A 162 -44.17 6.60 4.64
N GLY A 163 -43.94 5.30 4.77
CA GLY A 163 -44.92 4.27 4.40
C GLY A 163 -46.16 4.24 5.30
N LEU A 164 -46.05 4.71 6.54
CA LEU A 164 -47.13 4.76 7.51
C LEU A 164 -47.98 6.03 7.40
N LEU A 165 -47.32 7.17 7.17
CA LEU A 165 -48.03 8.41 6.81
C LEU A 165 -48.82 8.24 5.51
N GLY A 166 -48.21 7.62 4.49
CA GLY A 166 -48.91 7.32 3.24
C GLY A 166 -50.11 6.39 3.45
N ARG A 167 -50.00 5.37 4.31
CA ARG A 167 -51.12 4.48 4.65
C ARG A 167 -52.23 5.18 5.43
N ALA A 168 -51.87 6.04 6.40
CA ALA A 168 -52.84 6.79 7.19
C ALA A 168 -53.68 7.74 6.31
N LEU A 169 -53.03 8.47 5.40
CA LEU A 169 -53.71 9.37 4.45
C LEU A 169 -54.60 8.60 3.45
N CYS A 170 -54.12 7.43 2.97
CA CYS A 170 -54.94 6.55 2.13
C CYS A 170 -56.17 6.00 2.89
N GLN A 171 -56.02 5.72 4.18
CA GLN A 171 -57.11 5.23 5.02
C GLN A 171 -58.15 6.33 5.32
N GLU A 172 -57.69 7.56 5.60
CA GLU A 172 -58.56 8.73 5.79
C GLU A 172 -59.38 9.04 4.53
N ARG A 173 -58.79 8.88 3.35
CA ARG A 173 -59.51 8.97 2.07
C ARG A 173 -60.53 7.83 1.89
N ALA A 174 -60.21 6.61 2.31
CA ALA A 174 -61.13 5.47 2.21
C ALA A 174 -62.32 5.56 3.19
N GLU A 175 -62.13 6.23 4.33
CA GLU A 175 -63.16 6.43 5.37
C GLU A 175 -63.97 7.74 5.19
N ALA A 176 -63.58 8.61 4.25
CA ALA A 176 -64.26 9.86 3.95
C ALA A 176 -65.70 9.63 3.43
N LYS A 177 -66.69 10.05 4.23
CA LYS A 177 -68.13 9.90 3.91
C LYS A 177 -68.74 11.04 3.10
N ASP A 178 -68.11 12.21 3.09
CA ASP A 178 -68.59 13.40 2.37
C ASP A 178 -67.68 13.75 1.19
N ALA A 179 -68.27 14.23 0.09
CA ALA A 179 -67.52 14.62 -1.11
C ALA A 179 -66.46 15.70 -0.83
N GLY A 180 -66.70 16.56 0.18
CA GLY A 180 -65.74 17.59 0.60
C GLY A 180 -64.52 17.04 1.33
N SER A 181 -64.68 16.01 2.17
CA SER A 181 -63.56 15.40 2.90
C SER A 181 -62.74 14.46 2.01
N ALA A 182 -63.38 13.81 1.02
CA ALA A 182 -62.69 13.00 0.03
C ALA A 182 -61.71 13.82 -0.83
N VAL A 183 -62.12 15.02 -1.25
CA VAL A 183 -61.29 15.94 -2.06
C VAL A 183 -60.12 16.51 -1.24
N ALA A 184 -60.37 16.89 0.01
CA ALA A 184 -59.31 17.39 0.91
C ALA A 184 -58.23 16.33 1.19
N ALA A 185 -58.63 15.08 1.43
CA ALA A 185 -57.69 13.97 1.63
C ALA A 185 -56.88 13.64 0.36
N GLU A 186 -57.49 13.79 -0.82
CA GLU A 186 -56.78 13.62 -2.11
C GLU A 186 -55.72 14.69 -2.32
N GLU A 187 -56.03 15.94 -1.99
CA GLU A 187 -55.10 17.05 -2.14
C GLU A 187 -53.90 16.90 -1.19
N GLN A 188 -54.13 16.40 0.03
CA GLN A 188 -53.06 16.09 0.98
C GLN A 188 -52.16 14.94 0.50
N LEU A 189 -52.73 13.87 -0.08
CA LEU A 189 -51.97 12.77 -0.68
C LEU A 189 -51.09 13.23 -1.86
N VAL A 190 -51.63 14.09 -2.73
CA VAL A 190 -50.90 14.64 -3.89
C VAL A 190 -49.75 15.53 -3.42
N ARG A 191 -49.98 16.40 -2.42
CA ARG A 191 -48.92 17.25 -1.85
C ARG A 191 -47.82 16.42 -1.17
N PHE A 192 -48.18 15.34 -0.49
CA PHE A 192 -47.23 14.42 0.12
C PHE A 192 -46.40 13.66 -0.94
N ALA A 193 -47.02 13.20 -2.02
CA ALA A 193 -46.31 12.56 -3.13
C ALA A 193 -45.34 13.53 -3.83
N GLN A 194 -45.74 14.79 -4.03
CA GLN A 194 -44.90 15.83 -4.62
C GLN A 194 -43.72 16.23 -3.72
N SER A 195 -43.92 16.30 -2.40
CA SER A 195 -42.81 16.60 -1.47
C SER A 195 -41.80 15.46 -1.41
N LEU A 196 -42.26 14.21 -1.54
CA LEU A 196 -41.38 13.05 -1.65
C LEU A 196 -40.57 13.05 -2.95
N GLN A 197 -41.21 13.40 -4.06
CA GLN A 197 -40.52 13.46 -5.36
C GLN A 197 -39.42 14.53 -5.35
N THR A 198 -39.70 15.71 -4.80
CA THR A 198 -38.71 16.79 -4.66
C THR A 198 -37.54 16.44 -3.72
N ALA A 199 -37.71 15.50 -2.79
CA ALA A 199 -36.66 15.07 -1.88
C ALA A 199 -35.80 13.91 -2.43
N LEU A 200 -36.26 13.26 -3.50
CA LEU A 200 -35.60 12.13 -4.16
C LEU A 200 -34.81 12.55 -5.42
N ASP A 201 -35.09 13.73 -5.96
CA ASP A 201 -34.28 14.42 -6.99
C ASP A 201 -33.10 15.20 -6.36
#